data_AF-A0A2G9MWK6-F1
#
_entry.id   AF-A0A2G9MWK6-F1
#
_cell.length_a   1.000
_cell.length_b   1.000
_cell.length_c   1.000
_cell.angle_alpha   90.00
_cell.angle_beta   90.00
_cell.angle_gamma   90.00
#
_symmetry.space_group_name_H-M   'P 1'
#
loop_
_entity.id
_entity.type
_entity.pdbx_description
1 polymer ?
#
loop_
_entity_poly.entity_id
_entity_poly.type
_entity_poly.pdbx_seq_one_letter_code
_entity_poly.pdbx_strand_id
1 'polypeptide(L)'
;MTKIYFVLIVIFLSTLPNQIYGIEEIDTRKNILITKSNSMEEVDFDGKWTFNNEWKQSSWNAVRSDESIVFHLRTAHQENFIYVLIDAISDTTENVGLDKATVCIDSKNNKSKIFDSDDYCFIVQLEKRNFINMLFNKQDNFIVQGDSQEKSFEELEKIKVKEFVGIGTMSDKEDKYSEIPHASYEFKIPIELIGRSDNYGFYVK
;
A
#
# COMPACT_ATOMS: atom_id res chain seq x y z
N MET A 1 -64.15 0.04 23.89
CA MET A 1 -63.21 -0.60 22.93
C MET A 1 -62.34 0.50 22.35
N THR A 2 -61.14 0.66 22.89
CA THR A 2 -60.22 1.74 22.51
C THR A 2 -59.07 1.11 21.74
N LYS A 3 -58.92 1.44 20.44
CA LYS A 3 -57.86 0.90 19.59
C LYS A 3 -56.54 1.56 19.98
N ILE A 4 -55.60 0.76 20.49
CA ILE A 4 -54.20 1.15 20.67
C ILE A 4 -53.52 0.99 19.31
N TYR A 5 -53.01 2.08 18.75
CA TYR A 5 -52.18 2.04 17.56
C TYR A 5 -50.71 1.99 17.99
N PHE A 6 -50.01 0.90 17.67
CA PHE A 6 -48.56 0.85 17.76
C PHE A 6 -47.98 1.54 16.53
N VAL A 7 -47.33 2.69 16.72
CA VAL A 7 -46.48 3.30 15.70
C VAL A 7 -45.11 2.66 15.83
N LEU A 8 -44.77 1.80 14.88
CA LEU A 8 -43.42 1.28 14.72
C LEU A 8 -42.57 2.39 14.06
N ILE A 9 -41.79 3.11 14.86
CA ILE A 9 -40.79 4.04 14.34
C ILE A 9 -39.62 3.18 13.85
N VAL A 10 -39.53 2.97 12.54
CA VAL A 10 -38.33 2.44 11.90
C VAL A 10 -37.32 3.57 11.89
N ILE A 11 -36.42 3.58 12.87
CA ILE A 11 -35.22 4.38 12.81
C ILE A 11 -34.35 3.72 11.74
N PHE A 12 -34.31 4.30 10.54
CA PHE A 12 -33.18 4.08 9.66
C PHE A 12 -31.98 4.70 10.38
N LEU A 13 -31.20 3.86 11.07
CA LEU A 13 -29.80 4.15 11.30
C LEU A 13 -29.22 4.30 9.91
N SER A 14 -29.13 5.54 9.44
CA SER A 14 -28.26 5.90 8.33
C SER A 14 -26.90 5.38 8.76
N THR A 15 -26.50 4.23 8.20
CA THR A 15 -25.12 3.82 8.19
C THR A 15 -24.39 5.03 7.66
N LEU A 16 -23.64 5.67 8.56
CA LEU A 16 -22.78 6.79 8.20
C LEU A 16 -22.05 6.36 6.93
N PRO A 17 -22.01 7.22 5.90
CA PRO A 17 -21.10 6.95 4.81
C PRO A 17 -19.72 6.84 5.46
N ASN A 18 -19.14 5.63 5.44
CA ASN A 18 -17.71 5.56 5.39
C ASN A 18 -17.38 6.37 4.13
N GLN A 19 -17.03 7.64 4.32
CA GLN A 19 -16.11 8.31 3.42
C GLN A 19 -14.83 7.51 3.53
N ILE A 20 -14.83 6.36 2.85
CA ILE A 20 -13.64 5.90 2.17
C ILE A 20 -13.33 7.11 1.31
N TYR A 21 -12.34 7.90 1.71
CA TYR A 21 -11.60 8.68 0.74
C TYR A 21 -10.98 7.64 -0.18
N GLY A 22 -11.82 7.20 -1.12
CA GLY A 22 -11.47 6.30 -2.17
C GLY A 22 -10.46 7.08 -2.95
N ILE A 23 -9.22 6.63 -2.90
CA ILE A 23 -8.36 6.73 -4.05
C ILE A 23 -9.25 6.27 -5.19
N GLU A 24 -9.70 7.22 -6.03
CA GLU A 24 -10.31 6.86 -7.30
C GLU A 24 -9.38 5.84 -7.92
N GLU A 25 -9.96 4.71 -8.30
CA GLU A 25 -9.31 3.61 -8.98
C GLU A 25 -8.04 4.09 -9.69
N ILE A 26 -6.89 3.48 -9.38
CA ILE A 26 -5.88 3.34 -10.43
C ILE A 26 -6.68 2.89 -11.64
N ASP A 27 -6.81 3.77 -12.64
CA ASP A 27 -7.69 3.60 -13.80
C ASP A 27 -7.71 2.11 -14.12
N THR A 28 -8.78 1.40 -13.77
CA THR A 28 -8.79 -0.08 -13.71
C THR A 28 -8.55 -0.72 -15.07
N ARG A 29 -8.43 0.13 -16.10
CA ARG A 29 -8.08 -0.16 -17.49
C ARG A 29 -6.59 -0.01 -17.81
N LYS A 30 -5.77 0.56 -16.93
CA LYS A 30 -4.33 0.76 -17.13
C LYS A 30 -3.52 -0.23 -16.31
N ASN A 31 -2.80 -1.07 -17.04
CA ASN A 31 -1.84 -1.99 -16.44
C ASN A 31 -0.73 -1.20 -15.73
N ILE A 32 -0.43 -1.61 -14.50
CA ILE A 32 0.81 -1.23 -13.83
C ILE A 32 1.88 -2.19 -14.36
N LEU A 33 2.87 -1.65 -15.06
CA LEU A 33 4.01 -2.45 -15.48
C LEU A 33 4.90 -2.71 -14.27
N ILE A 34 5.61 -3.83 -14.24
CA ILE A 34 6.71 -4.07 -13.29
C ILE A 34 7.95 -4.26 -14.14
N THR A 35 8.79 -3.22 -14.21
CA THR A 35 9.92 -3.20 -15.15
C THR A 35 11.09 -4.00 -14.60
N LYS A 36 11.72 -4.82 -15.45
CA LYS A 36 13.00 -5.45 -15.09
C LYS A 36 14.07 -4.37 -14.88
N SER A 37 14.67 -4.37 -13.70
CA SER A 37 15.77 -3.47 -13.34
C SER A 37 17.01 -4.29 -13.00
N ASN A 38 18.19 -3.70 -13.26
CA ASN A 38 19.47 -4.25 -12.83
C ASN A 38 20.17 -3.30 -11.82
N SER A 39 19.41 -2.42 -11.16
CA SER A 39 19.95 -1.41 -10.24
C SER A 39 19.09 -1.24 -8.97
N MET A 40 18.21 -2.19 -8.64
CA MET A 40 17.41 -2.10 -7.40
C MET A 40 18.22 -2.44 -6.15
N GLU A 41 19.40 -3.05 -6.30
CA GLU A 41 20.41 -3.20 -5.27
C GLU A 41 21.10 -1.88 -4.91
N GLU A 42 21.02 -0.87 -5.78
CA GLU A 42 21.58 0.47 -5.58
C GLU A 42 20.60 1.44 -4.92
N VAL A 43 19.34 1.03 -4.71
CA VAL A 43 18.33 1.82 -4.01
C VAL A 43 18.59 1.76 -2.51
N ASP A 44 18.70 2.93 -1.89
CA ASP A 44 18.81 3.04 -0.45
C ASP A 44 17.40 2.88 0.13
N PHE A 45 17.11 1.67 0.64
CA PHE A 45 15.82 1.38 1.28
C PHE A 45 15.71 2.15 2.59
N ASP A 46 15.02 3.27 2.51
CA ASP A 46 15.04 4.30 3.52
C ASP A 46 13.68 5.02 3.67
N GLY A 47 12.73 4.68 2.79
CA GLY A 47 11.32 5.05 2.83
C GLY A 47 11.01 6.34 2.06
N LYS A 48 11.88 6.78 1.16
CA LYS A 48 11.74 8.00 0.34
C LYS A 48 12.80 8.01 -0.78
N TRP A 49 12.79 9.04 -1.63
CA TRP A 49 13.93 9.31 -2.49
C TRP A 49 15.13 9.80 -1.68
N THR A 50 16.26 9.13 -1.85
CA THR A 50 17.58 9.55 -1.36
C THR A 50 18.32 10.38 -2.40
N PHE A 51 18.09 10.11 -3.70
CA PHE A 51 18.66 10.89 -4.80
C PHE A 51 17.83 10.79 -6.10
N ASN A 52 17.86 11.85 -6.91
CA ASN A 52 17.03 12.04 -8.12
C ASN A 52 16.88 10.88 -9.12
N ASN A 53 17.88 10.00 -9.21
CA ASN A 53 17.95 8.90 -10.18
C ASN A 53 17.80 7.50 -9.56
N GLU A 54 17.58 7.41 -8.26
CA GLU A 54 17.50 6.16 -7.51
C GLU A 54 16.51 5.18 -8.13
N TRP A 55 15.24 5.59 -8.31
CA TRP A 55 14.22 4.77 -8.94
C TRP A 55 14.14 4.96 -10.47
N LYS A 56 15.22 5.36 -11.15
CA LYS A 56 15.17 5.65 -12.60
C LYS A 56 14.87 4.42 -13.46
N GLN A 57 15.37 3.24 -13.09
CA GLN A 57 15.14 1.98 -13.82
C GLN A 57 13.85 1.25 -13.39
N SER A 58 12.81 2.01 -13.03
CA SER A 58 11.50 1.49 -12.65
C SER A 58 10.41 2.00 -13.58
N SER A 59 9.30 1.28 -13.67
CA SER A 59 8.07 1.80 -14.26
C SER A 59 7.50 2.91 -13.39
N TRP A 60 6.70 3.78 -13.99
CA TRP A 60 6.07 4.89 -13.30
C TRP A 60 4.60 4.98 -13.66
N ASN A 61 3.76 5.07 -12.64
CA ASN A 61 2.34 5.34 -12.76
C ASN A 61 2.00 6.50 -11.82
N ALA A 62 1.16 7.43 -12.29
CA ALA A 62 0.61 8.48 -11.45
C ALA A 62 -0.84 8.15 -11.12
N VAL A 63 -1.12 7.99 -9.83
CA VAL A 63 -2.47 7.71 -9.31
C VAL A 63 -3.14 9.03 -8.99
N ARG A 64 -4.38 9.18 -9.45
CA ARG A 64 -5.09 10.46 -9.43
C ARG A 64 -6.42 10.30 -8.72
N SER A 65 -6.85 11.38 -8.08
CA SER A 65 -8.22 11.61 -7.62
C SER A 65 -8.67 12.88 -8.30
N ASP A 66 -9.75 12.80 -9.06
CA ASP A 66 -10.19 13.80 -10.02
C ASP A 66 -9.03 14.16 -11.00
N GLU A 67 -8.55 15.39 -10.95
CA GLU A 67 -7.46 15.90 -11.78
C GLU A 67 -6.11 16.00 -11.03
N SER A 68 -6.10 15.71 -9.72
CA SER A 68 -4.90 15.85 -8.88
C SER A 68 -4.20 14.51 -8.71
N ILE A 69 -2.87 14.51 -8.78
CA ILE A 69 -2.06 13.33 -8.46
C ILE A 69 -2.07 13.17 -6.93
N VAL A 70 -2.52 12.01 -6.47
CA VAL A 70 -2.54 11.64 -5.04
C VAL A 70 -1.19 11.06 -4.67
N PHE A 71 -0.69 10.12 -5.49
CA PHE A 71 0.64 9.55 -5.29
C PHE A 71 1.28 9.12 -6.61
N HIS A 72 2.62 9.08 -6.61
CA HIS A 72 3.40 8.44 -7.65
C HIS A 72 3.76 7.02 -7.24
N LEU A 73 3.55 6.08 -8.16
CA LEU A 73 3.91 4.69 -7.99
C LEU A 73 5.12 4.37 -8.86
N ARG A 74 6.18 3.84 -8.25
CA ARG A 74 7.27 3.18 -8.97
C ARG A 74 7.25 1.69 -8.71
N THR A 75 7.52 0.92 -9.75
CA THR A 75 7.55 -0.54 -9.67
C THR A 75 8.72 -1.09 -10.48
N ALA A 76 9.42 -2.06 -9.91
CA ALA A 76 10.48 -2.77 -10.61
C ALA A 76 10.55 -4.22 -10.13
N HIS A 77 11.21 -5.07 -10.88
CA HIS A 77 11.63 -6.37 -10.37
C HIS A 77 13.11 -6.59 -10.65
N GLN A 78 13.79 -7.23 -9.71
CA GLN A 78 15.16 -7.72 -9.85
C GLN A 78 15.28 -9.04 -9.12
N GLU A 79 15.87 -10.03 -9.79
CA GLU A 79 16.06 -11.38 -9.26
C GLU A 79 14.77 -12.01 -8.69
N ASN A 80 14.68 -12.12 -7.36
CA ASN A 80 13.59 -12.73 -6.61
C ASN A 80 12.73 -11.70 -5.86
N PHE A 81 12.81 -10.42 -6.23
CA PHE A 81 12.07 -9.36 -5.56
C PHE A 81 11.28 -8.49 -6.53
N ILE A 82 10.09 -8.08 -6.10
CA ILE A 82 9.36 -6.95 -6.63
C ILE A 82 9.61 -5.77 -5.71
N TYR A 83 9.89 -4.62 -6.30
CA TYR A 83 10.17 -3.37 -5.61
C TYR A 83 9.05 -2.39 -5.90
N VAL A 84 8.56 -1.72 -4.86
CA VAL A 84 7.50 -0.72 -4.99
C VAL A 84 7.88 0.52 -4.18
N LEU A 85 7.76 1.70 -4.78
CA LEU A 85 7.74 2.98 -4.07
C LEU A 85 6.37 3.62 -4.27
N ILE A 86 5.75 4.03 -3.17
CA ILE A 86 4.52 4.80 -3.13
C ILE A 86 4.87 6.17 -2.56
N ASP A 87 4.73 7.20 -3.38
CA ASP A 87 5.13 8.55 -3.06
C ASP A 87 3.89 9.44 -2.93
N ALA A 88 3.34 9.54 -1.73
CA ALA A 88 2.02 10.08 -1.46
C ALA A 88 2.02 11.61 -1.35
N ILE A 89 2.32 12.28 -2.46
CA ILE A 89 2.47 13.74 -2.54
C ILE A 89 1.28 14.55 -2.01
N SER A 90 0.07 13.97 -1.97
CA SER A 90 -1.10 14.63 -1.38
C SER A 90 -1.15 14.58 0.14
N ASP A 91 -0.47 13.62 0.77
CA ASP A 91 -0.44 13.46 2.22
C ASP A 91 0.78 14.17 2.82
N THR A 92 0.60 15.46 3.08
CA THR A 92 1.62 16.31 3.69
C THR A 92 1.59 16.29 5.23
N THR A 93 0.78 15.41 5.81
CA THR A 93 0.62 15.30 7.27
C THR A 93 1.47 14.17 7.83
N GLU A 94 2.22 14.42 8.91
CA GLU A 94 3.02 13.39 9.57
C GLU A 94 2.17 12.69 10.66
N ASN A 95 1.28 11.75 10.31
CA ASN A 95 0.53 10.96 11.29
C ASN A 95 1.22 9.61 11.59
N VAL A 96 2.41 9.71 12.19
CA VAL A 96 3.24 8.55 12.56
C VAL A 96 2.46 7.53 13.38
N GLY A 97 2.56 6.26 12.97
CA GLY A 97 1.85 5.16 13.61
C GLY A 97 0.37 5.04 13.22
N LEU A 98 -0.17 5.97 12.45
CA LEU A 98 -1.55 5.93 11.96
C LEU A 98 -1.58 5.71 10.45
N ASP A 99 -0.79 6.48 9.71
CA ASP A 99 -0.71 6.35 8.26
C ASP A 99 -0.02 5.03 7.88
N LYS A 100 -0.58 4.38 6.86
CA LYS A 100 -0.11 3.10 6.33
C LYS A 100 -0.27 3.09 4.83
N ALA A 101 0.70 2.52 4.15
CA ALA A 101 0.57 2.10 2.76
C ALA A 101 0.39 0.59 2.69
N THR A 102 -0.46 0.14 1.78
CA THR A 102 -0.73 -1.27 1.51
C THR A 102 -0.47 -1.58 0.05
N VAL A 103 0.29 -2.64 -0.21
CA VAL A 103 0.39 -3.26 -1.54
C VAL A 103 -0.21 -4.65 -1.45
N CYS A 104 -1.23 -4.96 -2.24
CA CYS A 104 -1.76 -6.32 -2.36
C CYS A 104 -1.49 -6.89 -3.75
N ILE A 105 -1.15 -8.18 -3.78
CA ILE A 105 -0.83 -8.96 -4.97
C ILE A 105 -1.77 -10.16 -5.01
N ASP A 106 -2.59 -10.22 -6.06
CA ASP A 106 -3.36 -11.40 -6.45
C ASP A 106 -2.50 -12.22 -7.41
N SER A 107 -2.02 -13.35 -6.93
CA SER A 107 -1.00 -14.14 -7.62
C SER A 107 -1.53 -14.88 -8.84
N LYS A 108 -2.84 -15.15 -8.91
CA LYS A 108 -3.48 -15.76 -10.09
C LYS A 108 -4.20 -14.74 -10.97
N ASN A 109 -4.26 -13.48 -10.56
CA ASN A 109 -5.03 -12.42 -11.18
C ASN A 109 -6.49 -12.86 -11.46
N ASN A 110 -7.06 -13.57 -10.49
CA ASN A 110 -8.41 -14.12 -10.58
C ASN A 110 -9.48 -13.05 -10.28
N LYS A 111 -9.06 -11.91 -9.70
CA LYS A 111 -9.88 -10.74 -9.36
C LYS A 111 -11.05 -11.10 -8.48
N SER A 112 -10.80 -12.00 -7.52
CA SER A 112 -11.72 -12.33 -6.45
C SER A 112 -12.18 -11.05 -5.75
N LYS A 113 -13.44 -11.04 -5.30
CA LYS A 113 -13.95 -9.91 -4.50
C LYS A 113 -13.52 -9.98 -3.05
N ILE A 114 -13.07 -11.16 -2.61
CA ILE A 114 -12.69 -11.48 -1.24
C ILE A 114 -11.33 -12.14 -1.34
N PHE A 115 -10.37 -11.64 -0.58
CA PHE A 115 -9.00 -12.15 -0.60
C PHE A 115 -8.95 -13.64 -0.30
N ASP A 116 -8.41 -14.42 -1.23
CA ASP A 116 -8.25 -15.85 -1.13
C ASP A 116 -6.79 -16.25 -0.86
N SER A 117 -6.52 -17.55 -0.89
CA SER A 117 -5.20 -18.09 -0.56
C SER A 117 -4.07 -17.68 -1.52
N ASP A 118 -4.36 -17.12 -2.69
CA ASP A 118 -3.35 -16.56 -3.61
C ASP A 118 -3.19 -15.04 -3.51
N ASP A 119 -3.94 -14.40 -2.63
CA ASP A 119 -3.89 -12.97 -2.38
C ASP A 119 -3.03 -12.65 -1.15
N TYR A 120 -2.02 -11.80 -1.34
CA TYR A 120 -1.11 -11.36 -0.28
C TYR A 120 -1.10 -9.84 -0.17
N CYS A 121 -1.25 -9.31 1.03
CA CYS A 121 -1.14 -7.88 1.29
C CYS A 121 0.04 -7.58 2.21
N PHE A 122 0.83 -6.59 1.82
CA PHE A 122 2.00 -6.07 2.51
C PHE A 122 1.65 -4.70 3.05
N ILE A 123 1.66 -4.54 4.37
CA ILE A 123 1.26 -3.33 5.05
C ILE A 123 2.50 -2.70 5.69
N VAL A 124 2.75 -1.44 5.36
CA VAL A 124 3.87 -0.65 5.88
C VAL A 124 3.33 0.60 6.55
N GLN A 125 3.79 0.86 7.77
CA GLN A 125 3.36 2.01 8.56
C GLN A 125 4.32 3.19 8.38
N LEU A 126 3.78 4.41 8.44
CA LEU A 126 4.57 5.63 8.47
C LEU A 126 5.27 5.74 9.84
N GLU A 127 6.59 5.88 9.80
CA GLU A 127 7.41 5.96 10.99
C GLU A 127 8.23 7.24 11.06
N LYS A 128 8.40 7.74 12.29
CA LYS A 128 9.45 8.71 12.57
C LYS A 128 10.75 7.94 12.71
N ARG A 129 11.67 8.06 11.75
CA ARG A 129 13.04 7.55 11.90
C ARG A 129 13.71 8.29 13.06
N ASN A 130 13.73 7.65 14.22
CA ASN A 130 14.50 8.09 15.37
C ASN A 130 15.32 6.90 15.90
N PHE A 131 16.40 7.22 16.61
CA PHE A 131 17.36 6.22 17.10
C PHE A 131 16.71 5.13 17.95
N ILE A 132 15.65 5.47 18.69
CA ILE A 132 14.91 4.53 19.56
C ILE A 132 14.09 3.54 18.72
N ASN A 133 13.34 4.01 17.72
CA ASN A 133 12.57 3.15 16.83
C ASN A 133 13.49 2.19 16.04
N MET A 134 14.66 2.68 15.63
CA MET A 134 15.69 1.88 14.99
C MET A 134 16.31 0.83 15.93
N LEU A 135 16.43 1.13 17.24
CA LEU A 135 16.98 0.21 18.24
C LEU A 135 16.01 -0.89 18.65
N PHE A 136 14.71 -0.59 18.70
CA PHE A 136 13.70 -1.51 19.21
C PHE A 136 12.90 -2.20 18.10
N ASN A 137 13.22 -1.97 16.82
CA ASN A 137 12.52 -2.53 15.66
C ASN A 137 11.00 -2.49 15.85
N LYS A 138 10.48 -1.35 16.31
CA LYS A 138 9.05 -1.18 16.59
C LYS A 138 8.31 -0.84 15.29
N GLN A 139 8.52 -1.70 14.31
CA GLN A 139 7.94 -1.59 12.99
C GLN A 139 6.74 -2.54 12.95
N ASP A 140 5.53 -1.96 13.00
CA ASP A 140 4.29 -2.71 12.86
C ASP A 140 3.96 -2.96 11.39
N ASN A 141 4.98 -3.29 10.60
CA ASN A 141 4.80 -3.81 9.25
C ASN A 141 4.40 -5.28 9.35
N PHE A 142 3.44 -5.68 8.54
CA PHE A 142 2.99 -7.06 8.53
C PHE A 142 2.50 -7.47 7.16
N ILE A 143 2.50 -8.78 6.96
CA ILE A 143 1.99 -9.42 5.76
C ILE A 143 0.77 -10.21 6.18
N VAL A 144 -0.27 -10.20 5.35
CA VAL A 144 -1.43 -11.08 5.50
C VAL A 144 -1.68 -11.83 4.21
N GLN A 145 -2.24 -13.03 4.34
CA GLN A 145 -2.73 -13.84 3.23
C GLN A 145 -4.24 -13.99 3.35
N GLY A 146 -4.95 -13.94 2.24
CA GLY A 146 -6.39 -14.17 2.22
C GLY A 146 -6.76 -15.61 2.60
N ASP A 147 -7.94 -15.76 3.20
CA ASP A 147 -8.50 -17.05 3.61
C ASP A 147 -9.90 -17.30 3.03
N SER A 148 -10.27 -16.53 2.00
CA SER A 148 -11.60 -16.53 1.36
C SER A 148 -12.76 -16.14 2.30
N GLN A 149 -12.48 -15.51 3.44
CA GLN A 149 -13.49 -14.96 4.35
C GLN A 149 -13.47 -13.44 4.31
N GLU A 150 -14.64 -12.83 4.50
CA GLU A 150 -14.78 -11.39 4.57
C GLU A 150 -14.26 -10.90 5.93
N LYS A 151 -12.98 -10.51 5.96
CA LYS A 151 -12.23 -10.07 7.14
C LYS A 151 -11.41 -8.83 6.82
N SER A 152 -11.21 -8.00 7.83
CA SER A 152 -10.21 -6.93 7.79
C SER A 152 -8.79 -7.49 7.85
N PHE A 153 -7.79 -6.69 7.44
CA PHE A 153 -6.39 -7.10 7.54
C PHE A 153 -5.96 -7.36 8.99
N GLU A 154 -6.57 -6.69 9.96
CA GLU A 154 -6.31 -6.87 11.39
C GLU A 154 -6.79 -8.22 11.93
N GLU A 155 -7.79 -8.82 11.28
CA GLU A 155 -8.37 -10.11 11.67
C GLU A 155 -7.67 -11.32 11.01
N LEU A 156 -6.92 -11.09 9.94
CA LEU A 156 -6.16 -12.12 9.24
C LEU A 156 -4.90 -12.52 10.01
N GLU A 157 -4.46 -13.75 9.79
CA GLU A 157 -3.21 -14.24 10.38
C GLU A 157 -2.02 -13.48 9.77
N LYS A 158 -1.18 -12.95 10.65
CA LYS A 158 0.02 -12.21 10.25
C LYS A 158 1.16 -13.17 9.93
N ILE A 159 1.70 -13.03 8.73
CA ILE A 159 2.84 -13.81 8.24
C ILE A 159 4.12 -13.01 8.46
N LYS A 160 5.19 -13.70 8.90
CA LYS A 160 6.53 -13.13 8.99
C LYS A 160 7.41 -13.71 7.89
N VAL A 161 7.91 -12.84 7.02
CA VAL A 161 8.86 -13.21 5.97
C VAL A 161 10.14 -12.42 6.17
N LYS A 162 11.25 -13.11 6.37
CA LYS A 162 12.54 -12.51 6.74
C LYS A 162 13.08 -11.55 5.67
N GLU A 163 12.80 -11.85 4.41
CA GLU A 163 13.34 -11.10 3.26
C GLU A 163 12.44 -9.95 2.82
N PHE A 164 11.23 -9.85 3.37
CA PHE A 164 10.39 -8.69 3.16
C PHE A 164 10.98 -7.49 3.90
N VAL A 165 11.12 -6.38 3.16
CA VAL A 165 11.49 -5.08 3.74
C VAL A 165 10.39 -4.10 3.37
N GLY A 166 9.91 -3.38 4.38
CA GLY A 166 8.96 -2.29 4.21
C GLY A 166 9.42 -1.11 5.04
N ILE A 167 9.42 0.10 4.50
CA ILE A 167 9.82 1.31 5.23
C ILE A 167 8.91 2.46 4.81
N GLY A 168 8.27 3.11 5.78
CA GLY A 168 7.49 4.33 5.56
C GLY A 168 8.11 5.51 6.28
N THR A 169 8.41 6.60 5.59
CA THR A 169 8.94 7.83 6.18
C THR A 169 8.36 9.08 5.53
N MET A 170 8.66 10.25 6.09
CA MET A 170 8.40 11.51 5.41
C MET A 170 9.50 11.75 4.36
N SER A 171 9.10 12.10 3.15
CA SER A 171 9.97 12.60 2.10
C SER A 171 10.64 13.91 2.50
N ASP A 172 11.67 14.31 1.76
CA ASP A 172 12.42 15.53 1.98
C ASP A 172 12.81 16.23 0.67
N LYS A 173 13.77 17.15 0.72
CA LYS A 173 14.22 17.94 -0.43
C LYS A 173 14.82 17.12 -1.59
N GLU A 174 15.18 15.87 -1.37
CA GLU A 174 15.68 14.98 -2.43
C GLU A 174 14.55 14.30 -3.21
N ASP A 175 13.31 14.51 -2.78
CA ASP A 175 12.12 14.02 -3.46
C ASP A 175 12.02 14.52 -4.90
N LYS A 176 11.72 13.60 -5.82
CA LYS A 176 11.70 13.88 -7.25
C LYS A 176 10.50 14.72 -7.67
N TYR A 177 9.38 14.62 -6.96
CA TYR A 177 8.08 15.09 -7.41
C TYR A 177 7.57 16.30 -6.65
N SER A 178 7.98 16.48 -5.39
CA SER A 178 7.54 17.58 -4.55
C SER A 178 8.58 17.94 -3.51
N GLU A 179 8.94 19.23 -3.41
CA GLU A 179 9.78 19.75 -2.32
C GLU A 179 9.03 19.85 -0.97
N ILE A 180 7.71 19.68 -0.98
CA ILE A 180 6.88 19.71 0.23
C ILE A 180 6.96 18.32 0.89
N PRO A 181 7.40 18.19 2.15
CA PRO A 181 7.43 16.91 2.84
C PRO A 181 6.07 16.23 2.87
N HIS A 182 6.04 14.94 2.54
CA HIS A 182 4.84 14.12 2.45
C HIS A 182 5.16 12.65 2.78
N ALA A 183 4.15 11.83 3.01
CA ALA A 183 4.36 10.41 3.31
C ALA A 183 4.90 9.64 2.09
N SER A 184 5.92 8.81 2.28
CA SER A 184 6.53 7.99 1.25
C SER A 184 6.86 6.60 1.80
N TYR A 185 6.75 5.58 0.96
CA TYR A 185 6.81 4.18 1.38
C TYR A 185 7.51 3.31 0.36
N GLU A 186 8.43 2.47 0.82
CA GLU A 186 9.18 1.52 0.01
C GLU A 186 8.93 0.08 0.44
N PHE A 187 8.81 -0.80 -0.55
CA PHE A 187 8.56 -2.23 -0.38
C PHE A 187 9.56 -3.03 -1.20
N LYS A 188 10.16 -4.04 -0.57
CA LYS A 188 10.90 -5.12 -1.20
C LYS A 188 10.17 -6.42 -0.91
N ILE A 189 9.43 -6.89 -1.90
CA ILE A 189 8.50 -8.02 -1.78
C ILE A 189 9.15 -9.28 -2.36
N PRO A 190 9.33 -10.35 -1.57
CA PRO A 190 9.90 -11.60 -2.06
C PRO A 190 8.92 -12.34 -2.98
N ILE A 191 9.35 -12.62 -4.20
CA ILE A 191 8.57 -13.36 -5.22
C ILE A 191 8.30 -14.79 -4.77
N GLU A 192 9.16 -15.39 -3.95
CA GLU A 192 8.94 -16.74 -3.44
C GLU A 192 7.64 -16.87 -2.64
N LEU A 193 7.20 -15.80 -1.96
CA LEU A 193 5.95 -15.79 -1.20
C LEU A 193 4.71 -15.80 -2.10
N ILE A 194 4.73 -14.98 -3.15
CA ILE A 194 3.59 -14.74 -4.05
C ILE A 194 3.62 -15.64 -5.31
N GLY A 195 4.73 -16.35 -5.55
CA GLY A 195 4.95 -17.09 -6.78
C GLY A 195 5.34 -16.20 -7.97
N ARG A 196 6.16 -16.76 -8.87
CA ARG A 196 6.62 -16.06 -10.08
C ARG A 196 5.55 -16.11 -11.16
N SER A 197 5.14 -14.94 -11.64
CA SER A 197 4.19 -14.75 -12.73
C SER A 197 4.65 -13.60 -13.63
N ASP A 198 4.19 -13.60 -14.88
CA ASP A 198 4.30 -12.45 -15.78
C ASP A 198 3.10 -11.50 -15.66
N ASN A 199 2.09 -11.89 -14.88
CA ASN A 199 0.86 -11.14 -14.67
C ASN A 199 0.31 -11.36 -13.25
N TYR A 200 0.06 -10.25 -12.55
CA TYR A 200 -0.51 -10.23 -11.21
C TYR A 200 -1.74 -9.32 -11.20
N GLY A 201 -2.71 -9.61 -10.34
CA GLY A 201 -3.59 -8.55 -9.87
C GLY A 201 -2.82 -7.68 -8.86
N PHE A 202 -2.98 -6.36 -8.96
CA PHE A 202 -2.21 -5.42 -8.15
C PHE A 202 -3.15 -4.36 -7.58
N TYR A 203 -3.10 -4.18 -6.27
CA TYR A 203 -3.86 -3.17 -5.55
C TYR A 203 -2.92 -2.39 -4.63
N VAL A 204 -3.15 -1.08 -4.54
CA VAL A 204 -2.39 -0.21 -3.65
C VAL A 204 -3.31 0.81 -3.00
N LYS A 205 -3.06 1.09 -1.72
CA LYS A 205 -3.80 2.04 -0.89
C LYS A 205 -2.86 2.79 0.04
#